data_AF-A0A0A1I3A9-F1
#
_entry.id   AF-A0A0A1I3A9-F1
#
_cell.length_a   1.000
_cell.length_b   1.000
_cell.length_c   1.000
_cell.angle_alpha   90.00
_cell.angle_beta   90.00
_cell.angle_gamma   90.00
#
_symmetry.space_group_name_H-M   'P 1'
#
loop_
_entity.id
_entity.type
_entity.pdbx_description
1 polymer ?
#
loop_
_entity_poly.entity_id
_entity_poly.type
_entity_poly.pdbx_seq_one_letter_code
_entity_poly.pdbx_strand_id
1 'polypeptide(L)'
;MLTRRGKLADMPIVLAAFERVATISDAEILPVHLSGCLETGYELCDHQDYDSLDSYRDAVLNRCAELAGRFGTDQVCVDGGEPLSVIGLAQRILRRLREPCFPFELRRRFECATGIDCSSFYHDRVFRPMQASALLEAFLEDPDASGFESGVRYFFGHRIPD
;
A
#
# COMPACT_ATOMS: atom_id res chain seq x y z
N MET A 1 -12.98 -2.32 3.51
CA MET A 1 -11.84 -2.60 4.40
C MET A 1 -11.13 -1.29 4.69
N LEU A 2 -10.95 -0.91 5.95
CA LEU A 2 -10.26 0.33 6.36
C LEU A 2 -8.82 0.37 5.86
N THR A 3 -8.17 -0.78 5.71
CA THR A 3 -6.85 -0.91 5.09
C THR A 3 -6.78 -0.42 3.64
N ARG A 4 -7.91 -0.38 2.90
CA ARG A 4 -7.95 0.24 1.56
C ARG A 4 -7.93 1.78 1.62
N ARG A 5 -8.43 2.39 2.70
CA ARG A 5 -8.21 3.81 2.97
C ARG A 5 -6.75 4.04 3.35
N GLY A 6 -6.20 3.15 4.18
CA GLY A 6 -4.78 3.16 4.56
C GLY A 6 -4.43 4.24 5.57
N LYS A 7 -5.40 4.85 6.25
CA LYS A 7 -5.12 5.87 7.28
C LYS A 7 -4.46 5.21 8.48
N LEU A 8 -3.35 5.75 8.98
CA LEU A 8 -2.58 5.13 10.05
C LEU A 8 -3.42 4.93 11.33
N ALA A 9 -4.26 5.90 11.67
CA ALA A 9 -5.21 5.81 12.79
C ALA A 9 -6.24 4.66 12.66
N ASP A 10 -6.47 4.11 11.47
CA ASP A 10 -7.38 2.99 11.28
C ASP A 10 -6.71 1.63 11.58
N MET A 11 -5.38 1.54 11.58
CA MET A 11 -4.67 0.26 11.73
C MET A 11 -4.94 -0.42 13.09
N PRO A 12 -4.97 0.30 14.23
CA PRO A 12 -5.39 -0.30 15.51
C PRO A 12 -6.84 -0.84 15.49
N ILE A 13 -7.74 -0.23 14.71
CA ILE A 13 -9.13 -0.69 14.57
C ILE A 13 -9.18 -2.01 13.80
N VAL A 14 -8.38 -2.11 12.72
CA VAL A 14 -8.25 -3.34 11.93
C VAL A 14 -7.64 -4.47 12.76
N LEU A 15 -6.62 -4.17 13.55
CA LEU A 15 -6.02 -5.11 14.50
C LEU A 15 -7.05 -5.61 15.51
N ALA A 16 -7.80 -4.71 16.16
CA ALA A 16 -8.86 -5.09 17.09
C ALA A 16 -9.97 -5.92 16.44
N ALA A 17 -10.24 -5.73 15.14
CA ALA A 17 -11.15 -6.59 14.40
C ALA A 17 -10.55 -7.99 14.22
N PHE A 18 -9.28 -8.10 13.83
CA PHE A 18 -8.56 -9.36 13.67
C PHE A 18 -8.53 -10.18 14.98
N GLU A 19 -8.20 -9.56 16.12
CA GLU A 19 -8.14 -10.23 17.43
C GLU A 19 -9.44 -10.98 17.78
N ARG A 20 -10.60 -10.48 17.32
CA ARG A 20 -11.92 -11.07 17.59
C ARG A 20 -12.23 -12.28 16.71
N VAL A 21 -11.51 -12.45 15.61
CA VAL A 21 -11.74 -13.49 14.60
C VAL A 21 -10.48 -14.29 14.28
N ALA A 22 -9.41 -14.15 15.06
CA ALA A 22 -8.10 -14.76 14.79
C ALA A 22 -8.13 -16.29 14.67
N THR A 23 -9.17 -16.95 15.19
CA THR A 23 -9.38 -18.40 15.07
C THR A 23 -10.02 -18.83 13.76
N ILE A 24 -10.46 -17.90 12.92
CA ILE A 24 -11.10 -18.15 11.62
C ILE A 24 -10.04 -17.98 10.53
N SER A 25 -9.79 -19.04 9.74
CA SER A 25 -8.74 -19.02 8.70
C SER A 25 -8.88 -17.86 7.69
N ASP A 26 -10.11 -17.50 7.28
CA ASP A 26 -10.32 -16.36 6.36
C ASP A 26 -9.88 -15.01 6.94
N ALA A 27 -9.71 -14.89 8.26
CA ALA A 27 -9.25 -13.66 8.91
C ALA A 27 -7.75 -13.38 8.71
N GLU A 28 -6.96 -14.36 8.26
CA GLU A 28 -5.50 -14.23 8.04
C GLU A 28 -5.16 -13.19 6.96
N ILE A 29 -6.13 -12.78 6.14
CA ILE A 29 -5.95 -11.67 5.21
C ILE A 29 -5.75 -10.31 5.90
N LEU A 30 -6.21 -10.15 7.15
CA LEU A 30 -6.10 -8.89 7.90
C LEU A 30 -4.64 -8.57 8.28
N PRO A 31 -3.86 -9.50 8.88
CA PRO A 31 -2.41 -9.36 9.04
C PRO A 31 -1.67 -8.97 7.75
N VAL A 32 -2.00 -9.63 6.63
CA VAL A 32 -1.40 -9.31 5.32
C VAL A 32 -1.69 -7.87 4.91
N HIS A 33 -2.91 -7.38 5.12
CA HIS A 33 -3.27 -6.00 4.83
C HIS A 33 -2.63 -4.98 5.78
N LEU A 34 -2.56 -5.29 7.08
CA LEU A 34 -1.87 -4.46 8.08
C LEU A 34 -0.41 -4.28 7.70
N SER A 35 0.27 -5.40 7.45
CA SER A 35 1.67 -5.42 7.04
C SER A 35 1.90 -4.62 5.75
N GLY A 36 1.07 -4.83 4.72
CA GLY A 36 1.16 -4.06 3.48
C GLY A 36 0.99 -2.54 3.65
N CYS A 37 0.27 -2.08 4.69
CA CYS A 37 0.18 -0.66 5.04
C CYS A 37 1.39 -0.16 5.84
N LEU A 38 1.90 -0.98 6.77
CA LEU A 38 2.85 -0.56 7.81
C LEU A 38 4.33 -0.78 7.45
N GLU A 39 4.62 -1.59 6.43
CA GLU A 39 5.99 -1.99 6.09
C GLU A 39 6.11 -2.60 4.69
N THR A 40 7.34 -2.72 4.20
CA THR A 40 7.65 -3.41 2.94
C THR A 40 8.27 -4.81 3.14
N GLY A 41 8.73 -5.11 4.36
CA GLY A 41 9.40 -6.38 4.70
C GLY A 41 8.44 -7.56 4.90
N TYR A 42 7.15 -7.28 5.12
CA TYR A 42 6.11 -8.27 5.38
C TYR A 42 6.29 -9.12 6.66
N GLU A 43 7.01 -8.62 7.66
CA GLU A 43 7.21 -9.31 8.94
C GLU A 43 5.90 -9.45 9.75
N LEU A 44 5.04 -8.44 9.71
CA LEU A 44 3.73 -8.41 10.37
C LEU A 44 2.64 -9.21 9.62
N CYS A 45 2.98 -9.82 8.47
CA CYS A 45 1.97 -10.47 7.64
C CYS A 45 1.58 -11.86 8.17
N ASP A 46 2.45 -12.49 8.96
CA ASP A 46 2.19 -13.77 9.61
C ASP A 46 2.20 -13.61 11.13
N HIS A 47 1.01 -13.58 11.72
CA HIS A 47 0.88 -13.49 13.18
C HIS A 47 1.34 -14.76 13.90
N GLN A 48 1.47 -15.90 13.20
CA GLN A 48 1.86 -17.18 13.79
C GLN A 48 3.38 -17.24 14.06
N ASP A 49 4.15 -16.35 13.44
CA ASP A 49 5.58 -16.19 13.71
C ASP A 49 5.87 -15.54 15.08
N TYR A 50 4.82 -15.06 15.76
CA TYR A 50 4.90 -14.46 17.09
C TYR A 50 4.52 -15.45 18.18
N ASP A 51 5.14 -15.33 19.36
CA ASP A 51 4.90 -16.23 20.50
C ASP A 51 3.43 -16.25 20.97
N SER A 52 2.69 -15.16 20.74
CA SER A 52 1.28 -15.01 21.10
C SER A 52 0.60 -13.89 20.32
N LEU A 53 -0.73 -13.88 20.31
CA LEU A 53 -1.52 -12.77 19.75
C LEU A 53 -1.23 -11.43 20.45
N ASP A 54 -0.94 -11.44 21.76
CA ASP A 54 -0.55 -10.22 22.48
C ASP A 54 0.80 -9.70 22.00
N SER A 55 1.78 -10.57 21.74
CA SER A 55 3.08 -10.17 21.18
C SER A 55 2.93 -9.62 19.76
N TYR A 56 2.09 -10.23 18.92
CA TYR A 56 1.75 -9.71 17.59
C TYR A 56 1.09 -8.33 17.67
N ARG A 57 0.12 -8.17 18.57
CA ARG A 57 -0.57 -6.91 18.83
C ARG A 57 0.42 -5.80 19.18
N ASP A 58 1.31 -6.07 20.12
CA ASP A 58 2.32 -5.10 20.54
C ASP A 58 3.25 -4.71 19.38
N ALA A 59 3.66 -5.67 18.54
CA ALA A 59 4.47 -5.38 17.35
C ALA A 59 3.76 -4.43 16.37
N VAL A 60 2.48 -4.69 16.06
CA VAL A 60 1.68 -3.82 15.18
C VAL A 60 1.49 -2.43 15.79
N LEU A 61 1.15 -2.34 17.08
CA LEU A 61 0.93 -1.05 17.76
C LEU A 61 2.21 -0.24 17.88
N ASN A 62 3.34 -0.87 18.20
CA ASN A 62 4.66 -0.24 18.23
C ASN A 62 5.02 0.32 16.85
N ARG A 63 4.76 -0.45 15.79
CA ARG A 63 4.99 0.02 14.42
C ARG A 63 4.11 1.22 14.07
N CYS A 64 2.83 1.20 14.48
CA CYS A 64 1.95 2.35 14.30
C CYS A 64 2.46 3.59 15.03
N ALA A 65 2.91 3.44 16.28
CA ALA A 65 3.43 4.53 17.09
C ALA A 65 4.74 5.09 16.52
N GLU A 66 5.64 4.23 16.03
CA GLU A 66 6.88 4.65 15.35
C GLU A 66 6.57 5.51 14.12
N LEU A 67 5.66 5.05 13.26
CA LEU A 67 5.25 5.79 12.07
C LEU A 67 4.57 7.12 12.41
N ALA A 68 3.67 7.11 13.39
CA ALA A 68 2.99 8.33 13.84
C ALA A 68 3.99 9.34 14.41
N GLY A 69 4.98 8.89 15.19
CA GLY A 69 6.08 9.71 15.68
C GLY A 69 6.94 10.27 14.55
N ARG A 70 7.27 9.44 13.55
CA ARG A 70 8.05 9.85 12.37
C ARG A 70 7.33 10.89 11.51
N PHE A 71 6.02 10.78 11.37
CA PHE A 71 5.21 11.70 10.55
C PHE A 71 4.63 12.88 11.34
N GLY A 72 4.75 12.86 12.67
CA GLY A 72 4.14 13.85 13.56
C GLY A 72 2.60 13.77 13.64
N THR A 73 1.98 12.76 13.04
CA THR A 73 0.53 12.53 13.03
C THR A 73 0.18 11.08 12.67
N ASP A 74 -0.96 10.60 13.14
CA ASP A 74 -1.59 9.33 12.72
C ASP A 74 -2.70 9.54 11.67
N GLN A 75 -2.97 10.80 11.28
CA GLN A 75 -4.03 11.13 10.33
C GLN A 75 -3.61 10.96 8.86
N VAL A 76 -2.37 10.52 8.60
CA VAL A 76 -1.81 10.34 7.27
C VAL A 76 -2.19 8.97 6.67
N CYS A 77 -2.44 8.94 5.37
CA CYS A 77 -2.56 7.67 4.64
C CYS A 77 -1.17 7.06 4.40
N VAL A 78 -0.99 5.78 4.71
CA VAL A 78 0.27 5.05 4.61
C VAL A 78 0.16 3.86 3.65
N ASP A 79 1.29 3.51 3.05
CA ASP A 79 1.44 2.35 2.18
C ASP A 79 2.88 1.84 2.21
N GLY A 80 3.08 0.61 2.67
CA GLY A 80 4.40 0.04 2.88
C GLY A 80 5.22 0.77 3.95
N GLY A 81 4.56 1.35 4.95
CA GLY A 81 5.18 2.12 6.03
C GLY A 81 5.52 3.56 5.68
N GLU A 82 5.42 3.97 4.42
CA GLU A 82 5.65 5.35 3.99
C GLU A 82 4.34 6.10 3.77
N PRO A 83 4.31 7.45 3.79
CA PRO A 83 3.15 8.19 3.38
C PRO A 83 2.75 7.79 1.95
N LEU A 84 1.46 7.56 1.74
CA LEU A 84 0.91 7.20 0.44
C LEU A 84 1.35 8.23 -0.60
N SER A 85 2.00 7.80 -1.67
CA SER A 85 2.52 8.70 -2.70
C SER A 85 2.30 8.07 -4.06
N VAL A 86 1.73 8.84 -5.00
CA VAL A 86 1.56 8.38 -6.38
C VAL A 86 2.92 8.23 -7.07
N ILE A 87 3.83 9.17 -6.82
CA ILE A 87 5.24 9.08 -7.25
C ILE A 87 5.91 7.85 -6.62
N GLY A 88 5.79 7.69 -5.30
CA GLY A 88 6.35 6.54 -4.60
C GLY A 88 5.78 5.20 -5.09
N LEU A 89 4.50 5.17 -5.45
CA LEU A 89 3.83 4.02 -6.06
C LEU A 89 4.40 3.70 -7.45
N ALA A 90 4.56 4.69 -8.33
CA ALA A 90 5.15 4.49 -9.65
C ALA A 90 6.58 3.93 -9.55
N GLN A 91 7.40 4.50 -8.66
CA GLN A 91 8.76 4.00 -8.40
C GLN A 91 8.76 2.57 -7.84
N ARG A 92 7.80 2.24 -6.96
CA ARG A 92 7.64 0.87 -6.42
C ARG A 92 7.26 -0.11 -7.51
N ILE A 93 6.35 0.27 -8.40
CA ILE A 93 5.97 -0.53 -9.56
C ILE A 93 7.22 -0.80 -10.41
N LEU A 94 7.99 0.22 -10.78
CA LEU A 94 9.23 0.08 -11.55
C LEU A 94 10.22 -0.92 -10.94
N ARG A 95 10.39 -0.91 -9.62
CA ARG A 95 11.23 -1.91 -8.93
C ARG A 95 10.67 -3.33 -9.07
N ARG A 96 9.35 -3.49 -8.90
CA ARG A 96 8.65 -4.78 -9.00
C ARG A 96 8.57 -5.34 -10.42
N LEU A 97 8.73 -4.52 -11.47
CA LEU A 97 8.77 -5.01 -12.86
C LEU A 97 9.89 -6.02 -13.13
N ARG A 98 10.93 -6.04 -12.26
CA ARG A 98 12.07 -6.96 -12.35
C ARG A 98 11.80 -8.32 -11.70
N GLU A 99 10.70 -8.46 -10.98
CA GLU A 99 10.34 -9.68 -10.27
C GLU A 99 9.52 -10.63 -11.16
N PRO A 100 9.58 -11.95 -10.92
CA PRO A 100 8.88 -12.94 -11.74
C PRO A 100 7.35 -12.84 -11.66
N CYS A 101 6.82 -12.23 -10.60
CA CYS A 101 5.40 -12.00 -10.41
C CYS A 101 5.11 -10.52 -10.20
N PHE A 102 4.16 -9.97 -10.97
CA PHE A 102 3.74 -8.58 -10.85
C PHE A 102 2.40 -8.47 -10.11
N PRO A 103 2.33 -7.75 -8.97
CA PRO A 103 1.07 -7.60 -8.24
C PRO A 103 0.09 -6.70 -9.01
N PHE A 104 -0.99 -7.28 -9.54
CA PHE A 104 -2.00 -6.56 -10.33
C PHE A 104 -2.61 -5.36 -9.58
N GLU A 105 -2.69 -5.42 -8.26
CA GLU A 105 -3.19 -4.32 -7.43
C GLU A 105 -2.37 -3.04 -7.57
N LEU A 106 -1.05 -3.12 -7.78
CA LEU A 106 -0.23 -1.92 -7.91
C LEU A 106 -0.59 -1.14 -9.19
N ARG A 107 -0.82 -1.86 -10.29
CA ARG A 107 -1.35 -1.25 -11.53
C ARG A 107 -2.68 -0.57 -11.25
N ARG A 108 -3.65 -1.28 -10.65
CA ARG A 108 -4.98 -0.71 -10.37
C ARG A 108 -4.90 0.56 -9.54
N ARG A 109 -4.09 0.55 -8.48
CA ARG A 109 -3.91 1.72 -7.60
C ARG A 109 -3.32 2.91 -8.35
N PHE A 110 -2.34 2.68 -9.23
CA PHE A 110 -1.74 3.73 -10.04
C PHE A 110 -2.75 4.30 -11.05
N GLU A 111 -3.38 3.44 -11.85
CA GLU A 111 -4.40 3.79 -12.83
C GLU A 111 -5.58 4.55 -12.20
N CYS A 112 -6.07 4.09 -11.04
CA CYS A 112 -7.12 4.80 -10.32
C CYS A 112 -6.66 6.16 -9.77
N ALA A 113 -5.43 6.29 -9.30
CA ALA A 113 -4.93 7.54 -8.73
C ALA A 113 -4.68 8.61 -9.82
N THR A 114 -4.09 8.21 -10.94
CA THR A 114 -3.67 9.13 -12.01
C THR A 114 -4.70 9.31 -13.10
N GLY A 115 -5.56 8.32 -13.34
CA GLY A 115 -6.44 8.27 -14.52
C GLY A 115 -5.72 7.84 -15.81
N ILE A 116 -4.43 7.48 -15.74
CA ILE A 116 -3.64 7.02 -16.89
C ILE A 116 -4.03 5.57 -17.21
N ASP A 117 -4.44 5.34 -18.46
CA ASP A 117 -4.76 3.98 -18.96
C ASP A 117 -3.51 3.09 -18.93
N CYS A 118 -3.57 2.05 -18.10
CA CYS A 118 -2.51 1.07 -17.95
C CYS A 118 -2.77 -0.22 -18.73
N SER A 119 -3.70 -0.21 -19.70
CA SER A 119 -4.00 -1.35 -20.58
C SER A 119 -2.74 -1.92 -21.25
N SER A 120 -1.80 -1.06 -21.64
CA SER A 120 -0.53 -1.41 -22.29
C SER A 120 0.40 -2.31 -21.45
N PHE A 121 0.15 -2.44 -20.15
CA PHE A 121 0.88 -3.37 -19.28
C PHE A 121 0.63 -4.83 -19.69
N TYR A 122 -0.45 -5.10 -20.44
CA TYR A 122 -0.81 -6.44 -20.88
C TYR A 122 -1.18 -6.44 -22.36
N HIS A 123 -0.75 -7.49 -23.05
CA HIS A 123 -1.22 -7.78 -24.40
C HIS A 123 -1.50 -9.28 -24.48
N ASP A 124 -2.71 -9.65 -24.93
CA ASP A 124 -3.19 -11.04 -24.94
C ASP A 124 -3.02 -11.75 -23.59
N ARG A 125 -3.32 -11.03 -22.50
CA ARG A 125 -3.17 -11.49 -21.10
C ARG A 125 -1.72 -11.78 -20.67
N VAL A 126 -0.75 -11.45 -21.52
CA VAL A 126 0.69 -11.56 -21.19
C VAL A 126 1.16 -10.21 -20.66
N PHE A 127 1.80 -10.24 -19.48
CA PHE A 127 2.39 -9.04 -18.88
C PHE A 127 3.58 -8.53 -19.71
N ARG A 128 3.66 -7.21 -19.86
CA ARG A 128 4.57 -6.49 -20.74
C ARG A 128 5.40 -5.49 -19.93
N PRO A 129 6.46 -5.94 -19.22
CA PRO A 129 7.21 -5.10 -18.29
C PRO A 129 7.91 -3.92 -18.96
N MET A 130 8.37 -4.05 -20.21
CA MET A 130 9.00 -2.93 -20.93
C MET A 130 8.01 -1.80 -21.22
N GLN A 131 6.80 -2.14 -21.66
CA GLN A 131 5.72 -1.19 -21.91
C GLN A 131 5.27 -0.52 -20.62
N ALA A 132 5.16 -1.29 -19.53
CA ALA A 132 4.88 -0.74 -18.20
C ALA A 132 5.97 0.25 -17.75
N SER A 133 7.24 -0.10 -17.93
CA SER A 133 8.38 0.77 -17.59
C SER A 133 8.31 2.10 -18.33
N ALA A 134 8.14 2.05 -19.65
CA ALA A 134 8.08 3.26 -20.48
C ALA A 134 6.94 4.22 -20.06
N LEU A 135 5.76 3.68 -19.73
CA LEU A 135 4.63 4.49 -19.26
C LEU A 135 4.92 5.14 -17.90
N LEU A 136 5.50 4.39 -16.97
CA LEU A 136 5.81 4.88 -15.62
C LEU A 136 6.97 5.88 -15.64
N GLU A 137 7.98 5.66 -16.46
CA GLU A 137 9.10 6.59 -16.68
C GLU A 137 8.58 7.91 -17.27
N ALA A 138 7.74 7.85 -18.31
CA ALA A 138 7.10 9.04 -18.87
C ALA A 138 6.28 9.80 -17.84
N PHE A 139 5.52 9.10 -16.98
CA PHE A 139 4.80 9.74 -15.87
C PHE A 139 5.75 10.41 -14.87
N LEU A 140 6.88 9.78 -14.52
CA LEU A 140 7.84 10.35 -13.58
C LEU A 140 8.62 11.53 -14.14
N GLU A 141 8.76 11.61 -15.47
CA GLU A 141 9.39 12.73 -16.19
C GLU A 141 8.42 13.89 -16.44
N ASP A 142 7.11 13.67 -16.32
CA ASP A 142 6.08 14.69 -16.49
C ASP A 142 6.12 15.73 -15.35
N PRO A 143 6.32 17.03 -15.65
CA PRO A 143 6.26 18.09 -14.64
C PRO A 143 4.95 18.10 -13.84
N ASP A 144 3.82 17.72 -14.44
CA ASP A 144 2.51 17.71 -13.78
C ASP A 144 2.42 16.63 -12.69
N ALA A 145 3.26 15.59 -12.76
CA ALA A 145 3.33 14.55 -11.74
C ALA A 145 3.78 15.11 -10.37
N SER A 146 4.50 16.24 -10.35
CA SER A 146 4.89 16.93 -9.11
C SER A 146 3.69 17.47 -8.31
N GLY A 147 2.50 17.57 -8.92
CA GLY A 147 1.26 17.97 -8.25
C GLY A 147 0.64 16.91 -7.32
N PHE A 148 1.14 15.67 -7.34
CA PHE A 148 0.68 14.62 -6.44
C PHE A 148 1.36 14.72 -5.06
N GLU A 149 0.63 15.22 -4.08
CA GLU A 149 1.08 15.37 -2.69
C GLU A 149 1.16 14.00 -1.98
N SER A 150 2.18 13.83 -1.16
CA SER A 150 2.33 12.63 -0.32
C SER A 150 1.36 12.68 0.87
N GLY A 151 0.88 11.51 1.29
CA GLY A 151 -0.16 11.34 2.31
C GLY A 151 -1.59 11.57 1.80
N VAL A 152 -1.76 11.99 0.54
CA VAL A 152 -3.07 12.34 -0.04
C VAL A 152 -3.56 11.24 -0.97
N ARG A 153 -4.87 10.97 -0.92
CA ARG A 153 -5.52 10.03 -1.84
C ARG A 153 -6.01 10.77 -3.08
N TYR A 154 -5.89 10.11 -4.23
CA TYR A 154 -6.34 10.63 -5.51
C TYR A 154 -7.25 9.64 -6.21
N PHE A 155 -8.19 10.17 -7.01
CA PHE A 155 -8.96 9.42 -7.98
C PHE A 155 -8.99 10.19 -9.30
N PHE A 156 -8.43 9.62 -10.36
CA PHE A 156 -8.33 10.23 -11.69
C PHE A 156 -7.71 11.64 -11.64
N GLY A 157 -6.62 11.80 -10.88
CA GLY A 157 -5.92 13.08 -10.71
C GLY A 157 -6.58 14.04 -9.71
N HIS A 158 -7.77 13.73 -9.19
CA HIS A 158 -8.47 14.58 -8.23
C HIS A 158 -8.22 14.13 -6.79
N ARG A 159 -7.90 15.09 -5.91
CA ARG A 159 -7.75 14.83 -4.47
C ARG A 159 -9.07 14.32 -3.89
N ILE A 160 -9.01 13.26 -3.10
CA ILE A 160 -10.12 12.75 -2.31
C ILE A 160 -10.04 13.43 -0.92
N PRO A 161 -11.08 14.18 -0.50
CA PRO A 161 -11.13 14.74 0.85
C PRO A 161 -11.10 13.66 1.93
N ASP A 162 -10.60 14.01 3.10
CA ASP A 162 -10.57 13.12 4.27
C ASP A 162 -11.90 13.01 5.03
#